data_AF-A0A9X3I1X6-F1
#
_entry.id   AF-A0A9X3I1X6-F1
#
_cell.length_a   1.000
_cell.length_b   1.000
_cell.length_c   1.000
_cell.angle_alpha   90.00
_cell.angle_beta   90.00
_cell.angle_gamma   90.00
#
_symmetry.space_group_name_H-M   'P 1'
#
loop_
_entity.id
_entity.type
_entity.pdbx_description
1 polymer ?
#
loop_
_entity_poly.entity_id
_entity_poly.type
_entity_poly.pdbx_seq_one_letter_code
_entity_poly.pdbx_strand_id
1 'polypeptide(L)'
;MERLVQDKTYSYYEYAKEQEFEQVIVQQSNHIFGSNSFYRDIKKRIGDSIITIPDGYLIDFSFEAEPRLYIIENELSSHDPYKHIGSHLIKLNS
;
A
#
# COMPACT_ATOMS: atom_id res chain seq x y z
N MET A 1 10.56 -8.50 -16.62
CA MET A 1 11.77 -7.66 -16.77
C MET A 1 12.81 -8.16 -15.78
N GLU A 2 14.05 -8.36 -16.21
CA GLU A 2 15.15 -8.75 -15.31
C GLU A 2 16.00 -7.52 -15.00
N ARG A 3 16.41 -7.33 -13.74
CA ARG A 3 17.34 -6.27 -13.34
C ARG A 3 18.63 -6.89 -12.82
N LEU A 4 19.75 -6.36 -13.28
CA LEU A 4 21.09 -6.76 -12.83
C LEU A 4 21.52 -5.83 -11.70
N VAL A 5 21.76 -6.37 -10.51
CA VAL A 5 22.26 -5.62 -9.34
C VAL A 5 23.43 -6.42 -8.77
N GLN A 6 24.62 -5.82 -8.73
CA GLN A 6 25.83 -6.43 -8.16
C GLN A 6 26.12 -7.86 -8.69
N ASP A 7 26.12 -8.05 -10.01
CA ASP A 7 26.34 -9.34 -10.70
C ASP A 7 25.33 -10.46 -10.34
N LYS A 8 24.19 -10.11 -9.75
CA LYS A 8 23.06 -11.01 -9.55
C LYS A 8 21.87 -10.56 -10.39
N THR A 9 21.25 -11.53 -11.06
CA THR A 9 20.02 -11.31 -11.82
C THR A 9 18.83 -11.49 -10.91
N TYR A 10 17.96 -10.48 -10.87
CA TYR A 10 16.70 -10.52 -10.15
C TYR A 10 15.55 -10.48 -11.16
N SER A 11 14.61 -11.39 -11.02
CA SER A 11 13.32 -11.37 -11.70
C SER A 11 12.26 -10.81 -10.76
N TYR A 12 11.27 -10.11 -11.32
CA TYR A 12 10.08 -9.76 -10.55
C TYR A 12 9.37 -11.03 -10.08
N TYR A 13 8.92 -11.01 -8.83
CA TYR A 13 8.04 -12.03 -8.29
C TYR A 13 6.60 -11.56 -8.47
N GLU A 14 5.81 -12.33 -9.21
CA GLU A 14 4.38 -12.07 -9.41
C GLU A 14 3.58 -12.86 -8.39
N TYR A 15 2.74 -12.16 -7.62
CA TYR A 15 1.83 -12.77 -6.68
C TYR A 15 0.57 -13.25 -7.41
N ALA A 16 0.13 -14.47 -7.10
CA ALA A 16 -1.09 -15.02 -7.68
C ALA A 16 -2.36 -14.45 -7.05
N LYS A 17 -2.27 -13.95 -5.81
CA LYS A 17 -3.40 -13.44 -5.03
C LYS A 17 -3.02 -12.16 -4.30
N GLU A 18 -3.94 -11.21 -4.26
CA GLU A 18 -3.81 -9.97 -3.47
C GLU A 18 -3.59 -10.24 -1.98
N GLN A 19 -4.23 -11.28 -1.43
CA GLN A 19 -4.04 -11.64 -0.03
C GLN A 19 -2.59 -12.04 0.30
N GLU A 20 -1.92 -12.76 -0.61
CA GLU A 20 -0.51 -13.15 -0.41
C GLU A 20 0.39 -11.93 -0.51
N PHE A 21 0.07 -11.02 -1.42
CA PHE A 21 0.78 -9.75 -1.56
C PHE A 21 0.61 -8.87 -0.30
N GLU A 22 -0.62 -8.68 0.18
CA GLU A 22 -0.96 -7.94 1.40
C GLU A 22 -0.16 -8.45 2.62
N GLN A 23 -0.08 -9.78 2.79
CA GLN A 23 0.70 -10.39 3.86
C GLN A 23 2.19 -10.04 3.79
N VAL A 24 2.78 -10.02 2.60
CA VAL A 24 4.19 -9.62 2.43
C VAL A 24 4.36 -8.13 2.72
N ILE A 25 3.42 -7.27 2.30
CA ILE A 25 3.46 -5.83 2.62
C ILE A 25 3.45 -5.62 4.14
N VAL A 26 2.58 -6.32 4.89
CA VAL A 26 2.56 -6.24 6.36
C VAL A 26 3.90 -6.67 6.95
N GLN A 27 4.42 -7.83 6.53
CA GLN A 27 5.67 -8.40 7.04
C GLN A 27 6.89 -7.52 6.73
N GLN A 28 6.91 -6.87 5.57
CA GLN A 28 8.02 -6.05 5.09
C GLN A 28 7.75 -4.55 5.20
N SER A 29 6.71 -4.15 5.93
CA SER A 29 6.24 -2.77 6.00
C SER A 29 7.33 -1.77 6.40
N ASN A 30 8.18 -2.11 7.36
CA ASN A 30 9.32 -1.28 7.76
C ASN A 30 10.37 -1.09 6.65
N HIS A 31 10.54 -2.07 5.77
CA HIS A 31 11.46 -1.99 4.63
C HIS A 31 10.86 -1.20 3.46
N ILE A 32 9.53 -1.25 3.31
CA ILE A 32 8.81 -0.58 2.22
C ILE A 32 8.58 0.89 2.54
N PHE A 33 8.07 1.19 3.74
CA PHE A 33 7.66 2.54 4.14
C PHE A 33 8.71 3.25 5.02
N GLY A 34 9.74 2.53 5.47
CA GLY A 34 10.80 3.06 6.31
C GLY A 34 10.51 2.98 7.81
N SER A 35 11.57 3.09 8.62
CA SER A 35 11.51 2.93 10.08
C SER A 35 10.74 4.03 10.82
N ASN A 36 10.56 5.19 10.18
CA ASN A 36 9.83 6.33 10.75
C ASN A 36 8.35 6.30 10.37
N SER A 37 7.84 5.14 10.00
CA SER A 37 6.45 4.98 9.58
C SER A 37 5.81 3.84 10.37
N PHE A 38 4.50 3.95 10.55
CA PHE A 38 3.70 2.97 11.25
C PHE A 38 2.57 2.50 10.35
N TYR A 39 2.74 1.31 9.80
CA TYR A 39 1.75 0.66 8.97
C TYR A 39 0.84 -0.27 9.79
N ARG A 40 -0.45 -0.24 9.48
CA ARG A 40 -1.47 -1.13 10.05
C ARG A 40 -2.48 -1.57 8.99
N ASP A 41 -2.65 -2.87 8.87
CA ASP A 41 -3.65 -3.59 8.07
C ASP A 41 -5.03 -3.58 8.76
N ILE A 42 -5.57 -2.39 8.98
CA ILE A 42 -6.89 -2.25 9.61
C ILE A 42 -7.96 -2.19 8.54
N LYS A 43 -8.70 -3.29 8.38
CA LYS A 43 -9.92 -3.37 7.53
C LYS A 43 -11.12 -2.72 8.20
N LYS A 44 -10.96 -1.47 8.63
CA LYS A 44 -12.04 -0.63 9.20
C LYS A 44 -12.06 0.72 8.52
N ARG A 45 -13.27 1.22 8.32
CA ARG A 45 -13.51 2.61 7.95
C ARG A 45 -13.18 3.53 9.14
N ILE A 46 -12.36 4.55 8.91
CA ILE A 46 -12.07 5.59 9.89
C ILE A 46 -12.66 6.91 9.40
N GLY A 47 -13.75 7.34 10.02
CA GLY A 47 -14.44 8.59 9.66
C GLY A 47 -15.59 8.41 8.65
N ASP A 48 -16.48 9.41 8.64
CA ASP A 48 -17.71 9.37 7.82
C ASP A 48 -17.47 9.72 6.35
N SER A 49 -16.30 10.28 6.00
CA SER A 49 -15.94 10.64 4.62
C SER A 49 -15.38 9.48 3.80
N ILE A 50 -14.89 8.40 4.41
CA ILE A 50 -14.26 7.29 3.69
C ILE A 50 -15.32 6.27 3.26
N ILE A 51 -15.79 6.33 2.01
CA ILE A 51 -16.91 5.49 1.54
C ILE A 51 -16.52 3.99 1.45
N THR A 52 -15.23 3.65 1.37
CA THR A 52 -14.74 2.27 1.19
C THR A 52 -13.81 1.82 2.31
N ILE A 53 -13.71 0.51 2.52
CA ILE A 53 -12.81 -0.07 3.52
C ILE A 53 -11.44 -0.20 2.85
N PRO A 54 -10.41 0.50 3.32
CA PRO A 54 -9.08 0.35 2.75
C PRO A 54 -8.40 -0.91 3.27
N ASP A 55 -7.36 -1.34 2.57
CA ASP A 55 -6.52 -2.46 2.99
C ASP A 55 -5.65 -2.09 4.20
N GLY A 56 -5.20 -0.83 4.30
CA GLY A 56 -4.47 -0.38 5.47
C GLY A 56 -4.31 1.13 5.60
N TYR A 57 -3.71 1.51 6.72
CA TYR A 57 -3.36 2.88 7.06
C TYR A 57 -1.88 2.99 7.36
N LEU A 58 -1.26 4.07 6.92
CA LEU A 58 0.13 4.39 7.19
C LEU A 58 0.21 5.75 7.88
N ILE A 59 0.82 5.79 9.07
CA ILE A 59 1.19 7.05 9.72
C ILE A 59 2.68 7.26 9.48
N ASP A 60 3.02 8.32 8.78
CA ASP A 60 4.40 8.69 8.48
C ASP A 60 4.86 9.81 9.42
N PHE A 61 5.89 9.52 10.21
CA PHE A 61 6.52 10.45 11.14
C PHE A 61 7.81 11.07 10.60
N SER A 62 8.11 10.88 9.31
CA SER A 62 9.30 11.48 8.66
C SER A 62 9.29 13.01 8.72
N PHE A 63 8.11 13.62 8.89
CA PHE A 63 7.94 15.05 9.13
C PHE A 63 7.53 15.28 10.58
N GLU A 64 8.50 15.53 11.47
CA GLU A 64 8.27 15.64 12.92
C GLU A 64 7.21 16.68 13.31
N ALA A 65 7.12 17.79 12.57
CA ALA A 65 6.16 18.86 12.83
C ALA A 65 4.76 18.57 12.25
N GLU A 66 4.64 17.63 11.31
CA GLU A 66 3.40 17.38 10.56
C GLU A 66 3.33 15.90 10.15
N PRO A 67 3.04 14.98 11.09
CA PRO A 67 2.86 13.57 10.76
C PRO A 67 1.71 13.41 9.78
N ARG A 68 1.90 12.56 8.76
CA ARG A 68 0.95 12.37 7.67
C ARG A 68 0.24 11.04 7.77
N LEU A 69 -1.07 11.04 7.59
CA LEU A 69 -1.87 9.83 7.48
C LEU A 69 -2.13 9.54 6.00
N TYR A 70 -1.78 8.33 5.58
CA TYR A 70 -2.06 7.81 4.24
C TYR A 70 -2.99 6.61 4.32
N ILE A 71 -3.82 6.47 3.29
CA ILE A 71 -4.63 5.29 3.03
C ILE A 71 -3.88 4.43 2.02
N ILE A 72 -3.79 3.13 2.29
CA ILE A 72 -3.06 2.16 1.47
C ILE A 72 -4.06 1.18 0.86
N GLU A 73 -3.95 1.00 -0.46
CA GLU A 73 -4.69 0.02 -1.27
C GLU A 73 -3.65 -0.85 -1.99
N ASN A 74 -3.73 -2.17 -1.79
CA ASN A 74 -2.76 -3.12 -2.33
C ASN A 74 -3.35 -3.83 -3.55
N GLU A 75 -2.99 -3.39 -4.74
CA GLU A 75 -3.51 -3.93 -6.00
C GLU A 75 -2.42 -4.58 -6.85
N LEU A 76 -2.73 -5.74 -7.45
CA LEU A 76 -1.81 -6.39 -8.38
C LEU A 76 -1.74 -5.61 -9.69
N SER A 77 -0.53 -5.43 -10.22
CA SER A 77 -0.31 -4.74 -11.49
C SER A 77 -0.93 -5.44 -12.71
N SER A 78 -1.34 -6.70 -12.56
CA SER A 78 -2.09 -7.45 -13.57
C SER A 78 -3.55 -7.03 -13.68
N HIS A 79 -4.11 -6.40 -12.63
CA HIS A 79 -5.43 -5.79 -12.67
C HIS A 79 -5.31 -4.34 -13.17
N ASP A 80 -6.37 -3.79 -13.78
CA ASP A 80 -6.40 -2.39 -14.23
C ASP A 80 -6.52 -1.47 -12.99
N PRO A 81 -5.41 -0.87 -12.53
CA PRO A 81 -5.37 -0.19 -11.24
C PRO A 81 -6.23 1.08 -11.25
N TYR A 82 -6.43 1.70 -12.41
CA TYR A 82 -7.27 2.90 -12.54
C TYR A 82 -8.75 2.57 -12.45
N LYS A 83 -9.17 1.39 -12.93
CA LYS A 83 -10.56 0.96 -12.89
C LYS A 83 -11.01 0.54 -11.50
N HIS A 84 -10.11 -0.06 -10.71
CA HIS A 84 -10.40 -0.53 -9.36
C HIS A 84 -10.18 0.57 -8.31
N ILE A 85 -8.98 1.17 -8.26
CA ILE A 85 -8.62 2.21 -7.27
C ILE A 85 -9.31 3.55 -7.57
N GLY A 86 -9.56 3.88 -8.85
CA GLY A 86 -10.19 5.14 -9.23
C GLY A 86 -11.56 5.35 -8.57
N SER A 87 -12.32 4.26 -8.39
CA SER A 87 -13.61 4.32 -7.70
C SER A 87 -13.50 4.62 -6.20
N HIS A 88 -12.39 4.23 -5.57
CA HIS A 88 -12.06 4.50 -4.17
C HIS A 88 -11.54 5.93 -3.97
N LEU A 89 -10.70 6.42 -4.89
CA LEU A 89 -10.13 7.78 -4.82
C LEU A 89 -11.14 8.89 -5.14
N ILE A 90 -12.03 8.68 -6.11
CA ILE A 90 -13.07 9.68 -6.47
C ILE A 90 -14.00 9.96 -5.28
N LYS A 91 -14.25 8.94 -4.45
CA LYS A 91 -15.16 9.00 -3.30
C LYS A 91 -14.57 9.72 -2.08
N LEU A 92 -13.27 9.97 -2.03
CA LEU A 92 -12.60 10.71 -0.95
C LEU A 92 -12.69 12.24 -1.11
N ASN A 93 -13.01 12.73 -2.33
CA ASN A 93 -13.06 14.16 -2.66
C ASN A 93 -14.48 14.65 -3.06
N SER A 94 -15.53 13.88 -2.75
CA SER A 94 -16.92 14.19 -3.10
C SER A 94 -17.69 14.82 -1.94
#